data_AF-A0A0M1J802-F1
#
_entry.id   AF-A0A0M1J802-F1
#
_cell.length_a   1.000
_cell.length_b   1.000
_cell.length_c   1.000
_cell.angle_alpha   90.00
_cell.angle_beta   90.00
_cell.angle_gamma   90.00
#
_symmetry.space_group_name_H-M   'P 1'
#
loop_
_entity.id
_entity.type
_entity.pdbx_description
1 polymer ?
#
loop_
_entity_poly.entity_id
_entity_poly.type
_entity_poly.pdbx_seq_one_letter_code
_entity_poly.pdbx_strand_id
1 'polypeptide(L)'
;MITKDNEKSFIDIIDKTTSVTTENLSQVLETEADFDLKDAQQTVNEISSTIDFIAANFEDLQQAKQNGQSRSEWLKGKLDKTIETVENTTELIGEIKESLRKSNAEIGIDISEPLKNKAYELLNKTAIVNDFQNEIKNNTLLGAVIIDNGQIKIDDKHKEIKAIKDYFEAKLDSPQDQQFKKAIATATIIAQKKHLLPKKIVDKTPDAVAMIVDRGVSAAKVAYKVETGELSPLDAVEYTIDRNVVILDSVITKTTTRLGGVIGGAVGAAIGSVFGKVGVGAGAAIGTVVGKASGYSVGRFIGEGVKKVATAVKSVASKAWNTAKSVGSKILSLFS
;
A
#
# COMPACT_ATOMS: atom_id res chain seq x y z
N MET A 1 -0.11 -12.62 -15.85
CA MET A 1 -1.31 -11.76 -15.75
C MET A 1 -2.34 -12.39 -14.83
N ILE A 2 -3.18 -11.58 -14.16
CA ILE A 2 -4.51 -12.07 -13.76
C ILE A 2 -5.24 -12.30 -15.09
N THR A 3 -5.61 -13.55 -15.40
CA THR A 3 -6.36 -13.84 -16.62
C THR A 3 -7.69 -13.10 -16.60
N LYS A 4 -8.32 -12.87 -17.75
CA LYS A 4 -9.66 -12.24 -17.77
C LYS A 4 -10.68 -12.99 -16.89
N ASP A 5 -10.59 -14.33 -16.88
CA ASP A 5 -11.47 -15.17 -16.06
C ASP A 5 -11.17 -15.05 -14.56
N ASN A 6 -9.89 -14.92 -14.19
CA ASN A 6 -9.49 -14.67 -12.81
C ASN A 6 -9.89 -13.27 -12.36
N GLU A 7 -9.82 -12.27 -13.24
CA GLU A 7 -10.24 -10.89 -12.96
C GLU A 7 -11.74 -10.85 -12.68
N LYS A 8 -12.55 -11.50 -13.54
CA LYS A 8 -13.99 -11.62 -13.33
C LYS A 8 -14.32 -12.32 -12.00
N SER A 9 -13.68 -13.46 -11.73
CA SER A 9 -13.85 -14.18 -10.47
C SER A 9 -13.47 -13.32 -9.25
N PHE A 10 -12.42 -12.51 -9.36
CA PHE A 10 -12.01 -11.61 -8.29
C PHE A 10 -13.03 -10.48 -8.08
N ILE A 11 -13.59 -9.92 -9.16
CA ILE A 11 -14.67 -8.93 -9.07
C ILE A 11 -15.92 -9.51 -8.39
N ASP A 12 -16.29 -10.75 -8.72
CA ASP A 12 -17.42 -11.43 -8.08
C ASP A 12 -17.19 -11.63 -6.57
N ILE A 13 -15.95 -11.93 -6.14
CA ILE A 13 -15.57 -12.01 -4.73
C ILE A 13 -15.64 -10.63 -4.07
N ILE A 14 -15.17 -9.58 -4.73
CA ILE A 14 -15.26 -8.20 -4.23
C ILE A 14 -16.73 -7.79 -4.02
N ASP A 15 -17.62 -8.12 -4.96
CA ASP A 15 -19.05 -7.83 -4.83
C ASP A 15 -19.63 -8.47 -3.57
N LYS A 16 -19.27 -9.75 -3.31
CA LYS A 16 -19.69 -10.47 -2.10
C LYS A 16 -19.15 -9.83 -0.82
N THR A 17 -17.85 -9.55 -0.75
CA THR A 17 -17.26 -8.99 0.50
C THR A 17 -17.69 -7.55 0.77
N THR A 18 -17.93 -6.75 -0.27
CA THR A 18 -18.39 -5.36 -0.11
C THR A 18 -19.90 -5.25 0.14
N SER A 19 -20.65 -6.34 -0.04
CA SER A 19 -22.09 -6.41 0.27
C SER A 19 -22.40 -6.81 1.72
N VAL A 20 -21.39 -7.10 2.54
CA VAL A 20 -21.55 -7.51 3.94
C VAL A 20 -20.87 -6.54 4.90
N THR A 21 -21.30 -6.57 6.16
CA THR A 21 -20.62 -5.83 7.23
C THR A 21 -19.28 -6.47 7.56
N THR A 22 -18.38 -5.71 8.21
CA THR A 22 -17.08 -6.23 8.66
C THR A 22 -17.21 -7.47 9.56
N GLU A 23 -18.24 -7.52 10.41
CA GLU A 23 -18.53 -8.65 11.30
C GLU A 23 -18.80 -9.97 10.54
N ASN A 24 -19.32 -9.85 9.31
CA ASN A 24 -19.70 -11.00 8.49
C ASN A 24 -18.62 -11.42 7.48
N LEU A 25 -17.50 -10.68 7.39
CA LEU A 25 -16.40 -11.01 6.46
C LEU A 25 -15.79 -12.38 6.73
N SER A 26 -15.76 -12.83 7.99
CA SER A 26 -15.22 -14.13 8.38
C SER A 26 -16.05 -15.28 7.79
N GLN A 27 -17.38 -15.14 7.74
CA GLN A 27 -18.25 -16.17 7.15
C GLN A 27 -18.11 -16.22 5.62
N VAL A 28 -17.90 -15.05 4.98
CA VAL A 28 -17.60 -15.01 3.54
C VAL A 28 -16.26 -15.69 3.26
N LEU A 29 -15.24 -15.44 4.09
CA LEU A 29 -13.92 -16.08 3.96
C LEU A 29 -13.99 -17.60 4.18
N GLU A 30 -14.71 -18.05 5.22
CA GLU A 30 -15.00 -19.47 5.49
C GLU A 30 -15.63 -20.14 4.26
N THR A 31 -16.74 -19.58 3.77
CA THR A 31 -17.52 -20.17 2.68
C THR A 31 -16.79 -20.16 1.34
N GLU A 32 -16.07 -19.07 1.03
CA GLU A 32 -15.46 -18.89 -0.27
C GLU A 32 -14.06 -19.50 -0.38
N ALA A 33 -13.32 -19.63 0.71
CA ALA A 33 -11.90 -20.06 0.68
C ALA A 33 -11.62 -21.35 1.47
N ASP A 34 -12.65 -22.06 1.93
CA ASP A 34 -12.55 -23.32 2.68
C ASP A 34 -11.66 -23.19 3.93
N PHE A 35 -11.83 -22.07 4.64
CA PHE A 35 -11.21 -21.87 5.96
C PHE A 35 -12.09 -22.52 7.03
N ASP A 36 -11.48 -23.01 8.11
CA ASP A 36 -12.20 -23.14 9.38
C ASP A 36 -12.64 -21.74 9.85
N LEU A 37 -13.86 -21.61 10.35
CA LEU A 37 -14.39 -20.36 10.91
C LEU A 37 -13.41 -19.67 11.88
N LYS A 38 -12.69 -20.43 12.72
CA LYS A 38 -11.72 -19.86 13.67
C LYS A 38 -10.55 -19.19 12.94
N ASP A 39 -10.01 -19.86 11.93
CA ASP A 39 -8.91 -19.31 11.12
C ASP A 39 -9.39 -18.13 10.28
N ALA A 40 -10.64 -18.17 9.79
CA ALA A 40 -11.27 -17.08 9.07
C ALA A 40 -11.43 -15.85 9.98
N GLN A 41 -11.92 -16.03 11.21
CA GLN A 41 -12.04 -14.97 12.21
C GLN A 41 -10.68 -14.37 12.56
N GLN A 42 -9.67 -15.20 12.80
CA GLN A 42 -8.31 -14.72 13.06
C GLN A 42 -7.79 -13.88 11.89
N THR A 43 -7.93 -14.37 10.66
CA THR A 43 -7.47 -13.68 9.44
C THR A 43 -8.16 -12.33 9.26
N VAL A 44 -9.49 -12.25 9.42
CA VAL A 44 -10.25 -11.00 9.30
C VAL A 44 -9.91 -10.04 10.43
N ASN A 45 -9.67 -10.54 11.65
CA ASN A 45 -9.23 -9.71 12.77
C ASN A 45 -7.85 -9.12 12.54
N GLU A 46 -6.89 -9.90 12.03
CA GLU A 46 -5.56 -9.41 11.66
C GLU A 46 -5.66 -8.30 10.61
N ILE A 47 -6.38 -8.55 9.51
CA ILE A 47 -6.67 -7.54 8.46
C ILE A 47 -7.27 -6.27 9.07
N SER A 48 -8.33 -6.42 9.86
CA SER A 48 -9.08 -5.30 10.42
C SER A 48 -8.21 -4.47 11.35
N SER A 49 -7.48 -5.14 12.24
CA SER A 49 -6.56 -4.48 13.17
C SER A 49 -5.44 -3.73 12.45
N THR A 50 -5.04 -4.17 11.26
CA THR A 50 -3.97 -3.54 10.48
C THR A 50 -4.49 -2.35 9.68
N ILE A 51 -5.67 -2.45 9.06
CA ILE A 51 -6.33 -1.31 8.42
C ILE A 51 -6.66 -0.21 9.45
N ASP A 52 -7.16 -0.58 10.62
CA ASP A 52 -7.51 0.38 11.68
C ASP A 52 -6.25 1.05 12.26
N PHE A 53 -5.16 0.30 12.42
CA PHE A 53 -3.89 0.85 12.86
C PHE A 53 -3.32 1.86 11.85
N ILE A 54 -3.37 1.55 10.55
CA ILE A 54 -2.95 2.47 9.48
C ILE A 54 -3.83 3.73 9.49
N ALA A 55 -5.16 3.59 9.61
CA ALA A 55 -6.07 4.74 9.63
C ALA A 55 -5.82 5.65 10.83
N ALA A 56 -5.71 5.08 12.04
CA ALA A 56 -5.43 5.84 13.25
C ALA A 56 -4.08 6.57 13.19
N ASN A 57 -3.03 5.91 12.70
CA ASN A 57 -1.74 6.55 12.54
C ASN A 57 -1.73 7.61 11.43
N PHE A 58 -2.54 7.45 10.39
CA PHE A 58 -2.66 8.48 9.35
C PHE A 58 -3.35 9.72 9.90
N GLU A 59 -4.42 9.55 10.68
CA GLU A 59 -5.06 10.65 11.39
C GLU A 59 -4.09 11.34 12.37
N ASP A 60 -3.35 10.57 13.16
CA ASP A 60 -2.31 11.07 14.08
C ASP A 60 -1.23 11.87 13.35
N LEU A 61 -0.75 11.40 12.18
CA LEU A 61 0.19 12.16 11.34
C LEU A 61 -0.43 13.46 10.81
N GLN A 62 -1.70 13.45 10.37
CA GLN A 62 -2.35 14.67 9.89
C GLN A 62 -2.54 15.68 11.02
N GLN A 63 -2.91 15.25 12.23
CA GLN A 63 -3.00 16.10 13.41
C GLN A 63 -1.63 16.66 13.80
N ALA A 64 -0.57 15.84 13.76
CA ALA A 64 0.80 16.28 14.00
C ALA A 64 1.20 17.41 13.03
N LYS A 65 0.92 17.24 11.73
CA LYS A 65 1.17 18.27 10.71
C LYS A 65 0.38 19.56 10.96
N GLN A 66 -0.88 19.46 11.35
CA GLN A 66 -1.71 20.62 11.71
C GLN A 66 -1.14 21.38 12.92
N ASN A 67 -0.49 20.66 13.85
CA ASN A 67 0.18 21.22 15.02
C ASN A 67 1.63 21.68 14.73
N GLY A 68 2.05 21.72 13.46
CA GLY A 68 3.37 22.20 13.03
C GLY A 68 4.50 21.17 13.12
N GLN A 69 4.20 19.92 13.49
CA GLN A 69 5.17 18.84 13.50
C GLN A 69 5.38 18.30 12.09
N SER A 70 6.63 18.15 11.68
CA SER A 70 6.96 17.53 10.40
C SER A 70 6.68 16.02 10.41
N ARG A 71 6.47 15.45 9.22
CA ARG A 71 6.42 14.00 9.02
C ARG A 71 7.63 13.31 9.66
N SER A 72 8.83 13.89 9.54
CA SER A 72 10.09 13.37 10.12
C SER A 72 10.05 13.31 11.62
N GLU A 73 9.59 14.37 12.26
CA GLU A 73 9.47 14.38 13.72
C GLU A 73 8.42 13.38 14.18
N TRP A 74 7.32 13.22 13.45
CA TRP A 74 6.29 12.23 13.76
C TRP A 74 6.84 10.80 13.67
N LEU A 75 7.49 10.44 12.55
CA LEU A 75 8.05 9.11 12.35
C LEU A 75 9.16 8.81 13.38
N LYS A 76 9.98 9.81 13.70
CA LYS A 76 11.00 9.70 14.76
C LYS A 76 10.37 9.33 16.09
N GLY A 77 9.26 10.00 16.47
CA GLY A 77 8.54 9.71 17.71
C GLY A 77 7.93 8.31 17.76
N LYS A 78 7.42 7.79 16.63
CA LYS A 78 6.94 6.40 16.55
C LYS A 78 8.07 5.39 16.67
N LEU A 79 9.20 5.67 16.00
CA LEU A 79 10.38 4.81 16.05
C LEU A 79 11.03 4.84 17.44
N ASP A 80 11.08 5.99 18.11
CA ASP A 80 11.52 6.14 19.51
C ASP A 80 10.73 5.20 20.44
N LYS A 81 9.40 5.14 20.31
CA LYS A 81 8.57 4.20 21.09
C LYS A 81 8.83 2.74 20.73
N THR A 82 9.05 2.45 19.45
CA THR A 82 9.27 1.08 19.01
C THR A 82 10.59 0.54 19.56
N ILE A 83 11.68 1.30 19.48
CA ILE A 83 13.00 0.83 19.90
C ILE A 83 13.10 0.54 21.40
N GLU A 84 12.24 1.13 22.24
CA GLU A 84 12.16 0.81 23.68
C GLU A 84 11.83 -0.67 23.92
N THR A 85 11.21 -1.34 22.95
CA THR A 85 10.78 -2.74 23.03
C THR A 85 11.71 -3.71 22.28
N VAL A 86 12.81 -3.22 21.72
CA VAL A 86 13.66 -3.97 20.80
C VAL A 86 15.09 -4.09 21.35
N GLU A 87 15.58 -5.33 21.43
CA GLU A 87 16.91 -5.60 21.99
C GLU A 87 18.04 -5.06 21.11
N ASN A 88 17.98 -5.31 19.79
CA ASN A 88 19.02 -4.90 18.84
C ASN A 88 18.54 -3.78 17.90
N THR A 89 18.55 -2.55 18.42
CA THR A 89 18.13 -1.36 17.66
C THR A 89 18.99 -1.12 16.41
N THR A 90 20.30 -1.32 16.49
CA THR A 90 21.23 -1.09 15.36
C THR A 90 20.93 -2.04 14.19
N GLU A 91 20.64 -3.31 14.48
CA GLU A 91 20.22 -4.28 13.48
C GLU A 91 18.87 -3.89 12.86
N LEU A 92 17.87 -3.54 13.69
CA LEU A 92 16.57 -3.08 13.20
C LEU A 92 16.71 -1.91 12.22
N ILE A 93 17.45 -0.86 12.59
CA ILE A 93 17.68 0.30 11.72
C ILE A 93 18.38 -0.10 10.43
N GLY A 94 19.40 -0.97 10.53
CA GLY A 94 20.12 -1.49 9.37
C GLY A 94 19.20 -2.23 8.40
N GLU A 95 18.32 -3.08 8.92
CA GLU A 95 17.39 -3.89 8.14
C GLU A 95 16.26 -3.05 7.51
N ILE A 96 15.75 -2.03 8.22
CA ILE A 96 14.81 -1.07 7.65
C ILE A 96 15.44 -0.36 6.46
N LYS A 97 16.65 0.22 6.63
CA LYS A 97 17.36 0.89 5.54
C LYS A 97 17.54 -0.04 4.35
N GLU A 98 18.16 -1.18 4.60
CA GLU A 98 18.60 -2.07 3.54
C GLU A 98 17.42 -2.63 2.76
N SER A 99 16.30 -2.92 3.45
CA SER A 99 15.10 -3.43 2.82
C SER A 99 14.37 -2.38 2.01
N LEU A 100 14.32 -1.13 2.47
CA LEU A 100 13.80 0.00 1.69
C LEU A 100 14.64 0.26 0.44
N ARG A 101 15.97 0.27 0.59
CA ARG A 101 16.91 0.42 -0.54
C ARG A 101 16.72 -0.70 -1.55
N LYS A 102 16.75 -1.96 -1.12
CA LYS A 102 16.51 -3.14 -1.98
C LYS A 102 15.17 -3.04 -2.70
N SER A 103 14.12 -2.66 -1.99
CA SER A 103 12.79 -2.46 -2.56
C SER A 103 12.79 -1.43 -3.70
N ASN A 104 13.47 -0.30 -3.50
CA ASN A 104 13.63 0.74 -4.52
C ASN A 104 14.45 0.27 -5.72
N ALA A 105 15.54 -0.46 -5.46
CA ALA A 105 16.38 -1.05 -6.49
C ALA A 105 15.63 -2.10 -7.34
N GLU A 106 14.80 -2.94 -6.71
CA GLU A 106 13.97 -3.92 -7.41
C GLU A 106 12.94 -3.28 -8.34
N ILE A 107 12.40 -2.13 -7.94
CA ILE A 107 11.40 -1.37 -8.69
C ILE A 107 12.05 -0.64 -9.89
N GLY A 108 13.22 -0.06 -9.72
CA GLY A 108 13.84 0.70 -10.79
C GLY A 108 15.30 1.10 -10.60
N ILE A 109 15.61 1.84 -9.53
CA ILE A 109 16.94 2.46 -9.34
C ILE A 109 17.36 2.37 -7.89
N ASP A 110 18.62 2.02 -7.68
CA ASP A 110 19.30 2.31 -6.43
C ASP A 110 19.92 3.72 -6.50
N ILE A 111 19.26 4.69 -5.89
CA ILE A 111 19.80 6.05 -5.66
C ILE A 111 20.11 6.29 -4.18
N SER A 112 20.05 5.23 -3.37
CA SER A 112 20.26 5.28 -1.93
C SER A 112 21.75 5.27 -1.63
N GLU A 113 22.19 6.16 -0.76
CA GLU A 113 23.47 5.99 -0.08
C GLU A 113 23.28 5.08 1.16
N PRO A 114 24.28 4.27 1.54
CA PRO A 114 24.26 3.56 2.82
C PRO A 114 24.19 4.55 3.98
N LEU A 115 23.56 4.13 5.08
CA LEU A 115 23.64 4.89 6.34
C LEU A 115 25.09 4.98 6.81
N LYS A 116 25.58 6.20 7.05
CA LYS A 116 26.92 6.45 7.61
C LYS A 116 27.07 5.88 9.02
N ASN A 117 25.99 5.93 9.80
CA ASN A 117 25.91 5.37 11.14
C ASN A 117 24.51 4.78 11.36
N LYS A 118 24.46 3.55 11.87
CA LYS A 118 23.21 2.82 12.17
C LYS A 118 22.77 2.96 13.63
N ALA A 119 23.62 3.51 14.50
CA ALA A 119 23.30 3.75 15.90
C ALA A 119 22.20 4.82 16.01
N TYR A 120 21.06 4.44 16.57
CA TYR A 120 19.87 5.28 16.69
C TYR A 120 19.90 6.16 17.94
N GLU A 121 20.85 7.09 17.99
CA GLU A 121 21.09 7.95 19.15
C GLU A 121 21.43 9.38 18.74
N LEU A 122 21.20 10.34 19.65
CA LEU A 122 21.58 11.74 19.47
C LEU A 122 21.12 12.32 18.12
N LEU A 123 22.03 12.97 17.38
CA LEU A 123 21.78 13.58 16.08
C LEU A 123 21.55 12.55 14.95
N ASN A 124 21.98 11.29 15.13
CA ASN A 124 21.78 10.25 14.12
C ASN A 124 20.31 9.91 13.93
N LYS A 125 19.48 10.03 14.98
CA LYS A 125 18.03 9.75 14.90
C LYS A 125 17.38 10.53 13.76
N THR A 126 17.62 11.83 13.71
CA THR A 126 17.05 12.71 12.67
C THR A 126 17.58 12.35 11.28
N ALA A 127 18.88 12.06 11.16
CA ALA A 127 19.47 11.67 9.88
C ALA A 127 18.90 10.34 9.37
N ILE A 128 18.78 9.33 10.24
CA ILE A 128 18.20 8.02 9.92
C ILE A 128 16.74 8.14 9.50
N VAL A 129 15.94 8.90 10.25
CA VAL A 129 14.51 9.06 9.94
C VAL A 129 14.30 9.84 8.64
N ASN A 130 15.08 10.89 8.40
CA ASN A 130 15.04 11.63 7.13
C ASN A 130 15.44 10.73 5.96
N ASP A 131 16.42 9.86 6.15
CA ASP A 131 16.83 8.88 5.16
C ASP A 131 15.70 7.88 4.85
N PHE A 132 15.04 7.32 5.86
CA PHE A 132 13.88 6.44 5.65
C PHE A 132 12.75 7.14 4.86
N GLN A 133 12.50 8.43 5.15
CA GLN A 133 11.52 9.19 4.38
C GLN A 133 11.92 9.42 2.94
N ASN A 134 13.20 9.68 2.69
CA ASN A 134 13.69 9.80 1.33
C ASN A 134 13.52 8.47 0.57
N GLU A 135 13.81 7.33 1.21
CA GLU A 135 13.56 6.03 0.60
C GLU A 135 12.08 5.78 0.32
N ILE A 136 11.17 6.12 1.25
CA ILE A 136 9.72 5.97 1.03
C ILE A 136 9.22 6.92 -0.05
N LYS A 137 9.72 8.16 -0.08
CA LYS A 137 9.43 9.12 -1.15
C LYS A 137 9.87 8.53 -2.49
N ASN A 138 11.11 8.06 -2.61
CA ASN A 138 11.61 7.42 -3.82
C ASN A 138 10.75 6.22 -4.22
N ASN A 139 10.40 5.34 -3.27
CA ASN A 139 9.53 4.19 -3.52
C ASN A 139 8.17 4.58 -4.09
N THR A 140 7.56 5.62 -3.52
CA THR A 140 6.25 6.14 -3.91
C THR A 140 6.31 6.68 -5.34
N LEU A 141 7.31 7.52 -5.62
CA LEU A 141 7.50 8.14 -6.93
C LEU A 141 7.80 7.09 -8.01
N LEU A 142 8.67 6.12 -7.73
CA LEU A 142 8.98 5.02 -8.65
C LEU A 142 7.75 4.12 -8.90
N GLY A 143 6.97 3.84 -7.86
CA GLY A 143 5.71 3.07 -7.98
C GLY A 143 4.69 3.76 -8.88
N ALA A 144 4.54 5.08 -8.79
CA ALA A 144 3.66 5.85 -9.68
C ALA A 144 4.08 5.72 -11.16
N VAL A 145 5.37 5.62 -11.46
CA VAL A 145 5.87 5.39 -12.84
C VAL A 145 5.47 4.01 -13.36
N ILE A 146 5.49 2.98 -12.52
CA ILE A 146 5.01 1.64 -12.91
C ILE A 146 3.53 1.71 -13.29
N ILE A 147 2.74 2.42 -12.50
CA ILE A 147 1.29 2.54 -12.70
C ILE A 147 0.98 3.32 -13.99
N ASP A 148 1.66 4.44 -14.26
CA ASP A 148 1.47 5.25 -15.49
C ASP A 148 1.72 4.44 -16.77
N ASN A 149 2.70 3.52 -16.74
CA ASN A 149 2.98 2.65 -17.89
C ASN A 149 1.92 1.55 -18.09
N GLY A 150 1.15 1.22 -17.04
CA GLY A 150 0.02 0.30 -17.11
C GLY A 150 -1.25 1.05 -17.47
N GLN A 151 -1.57 1.14 -18.76
CA GLN A 151 -2.87 1.67 -19.17
C GLN A 151 -3.98 0.85 -18.51
N ILE A 152 -4.78 1.47 -17.63
CA ILE A 152 -6.04 0.90 -17.16
C ILE A 152 -6.92 0.75 -18.39
N LYS A 153 -6.93 -0.43 -19.01
CA LYS A 153 -7.86 -0.77 -20.08
C LYS A 153 -9.21 -1.03 -19.43
N ILE A 154 -10.03 0.01 -19.39
CA ILE A 154 -11.40 -0.04 -18.87
C ILE A 154 -12.26 -0.63 -19.98
N ASP A 155 -12.95 -1.71 -19.67
CA ASP A 155 -13.93 -2.34 -20.55
C ASP A 155 -15.32 -1.92 -20.07
N ASP A 156 -16.14 -1.44 -20.99
CA ASP A 156 -17.48 -0.89 -20.79
C ASP A 156 -18.51 -1.95 -20.37
N LYS A 157 -18.13 -3.23 -20.35
CA LYS A 157 -19.02 -4.37 -20.04
C LYS A 157 -18.93 -4.90 -18.61
N HIS A 158 -18.10 -4.31 -17.74
CA HIS A 158 -17.97 -4.78 -16.37
C HIS A 158 -19.18 -4.35 -15.52
N LYS A 159 -19.64 -5.24 -14.64
CA LYS A 159 -20.69 -4.92 -13.66
C LYS A 159 -20.20 -3.81 -12.73
N GLU A 160 -20.91 -2.68 -12.70
CA GLU A 160 -20.69 -1.64 -11.70
C GLU A 160 -21.13 -2.15 -10.33
N ILE A 161 -20.20 -2.18 -9.38
CA ILE A 161 -20.48 -2.49 -7.98
C ILE A 161 -20.68 -1.17 -7.25
N LYS A 162 -21.92 -0.92 -6.81
CA LYS A 162 -22.32 0.34 -6.17
C LYS A 162 -21.43 0.71 -4.99
N ALA A 163 -21.10 -0.26 -4.12
CA ALA A 163 -20.24 -0.02 -2.95
C ALA A 163 -18.84 0.51 -3.33
N ILE A 164 -18.28 0.07 -4.47
CA ILE A 164 -17.00 0.55 -4.95
C ILE A 164 -17.11 1.97 -5.50
N LYS A 165 -18.17 2.25 -6.27
CA LYS A 165 -18.43 3.60 -6.76
C LYS A 165 -18.62 4.60 -5.61
N ASP A 166 -19.44 4.23 -4.62
CA ASP A 166 -19.67 5.02 -3.41
C ASP A 166 -18.34 5.30 -2.67
N TYR A 167 -17.43 4.32 -2.61
CA TYR A 167 -16.10 4.48 -2.03
C TYR A 167 -15.27 5.57 -2.74
N PHE A 168 -15.25 5.58 -4.08
CA PHE A 168 -14.51 6.58 -4.86
C PHE A 168 -15.14 7.98 -4.75
N GLU A 169 -16.46 8.06 -4.79
CA GLU A 169 -17.22 9.32 -4.72
C GLU A 169 -17.14 9.95 -3.31
N ALA A 170 -17.06 9.15 -2.25
CA ALA A 170 -16.87 9.64 -0.89
C ALA A 170 -15.58 10.47 -0.72
N LYS A 171 -15.56 11.37 0.28
CA LYS A 171 -14.36 12.15 0.62
C LYS A 171 -13.17 11.25 0.94
N LEU A 172 -11.96 11.75 0.75
CA LEU A 172 -10.75 11.06 1.22
C LEU A 172 -10.82 10.86 2.73
N ASP A 173 -10.40 9.66 3.16
CA ASP A 173 -10.40 9.24 4.56
C ASP A 173 -11.79 9.32 5.22
N SER A 174 -12.85 9.10 4.44
CA SER A 174 -14.17 8.92 5.02
C SER A 174 -14.20 7.69 5.94
N PRO A 175 -15.04 7.66 7.00
CA PRO A 175 -15.14 6.49 7.88
C PRO A 175 -15.43 5.17 7.14
N GLN A 176 -16.10 5.24 6.00
CA GLN A 176 -16.42 4.11 5.13
C GLN A 176 -15.18 3.51 4.45
N ASP A 177 -14.08 4.27 4.31
CA ASP A 177 -12.85 3.81 3.66
C ASP A 177 -12.25 2.60 4.38
N GLN A 178 -12.29 2.59 5.72
CA GLN A 178 -11.76 1.47 6.51
C GLN A 178 -12.54 0.19 6.25
N GLN A 179 -13.87 0.26 6.28
CA GLN A 179 -14.74 -0.90 6.04
C GLN A 179 -14.53 -1.44 4.63
N PHE A 180 -14.46 -0.54 3.64
CA PHE A 180 -14.18 -0.90 2.26
C PHE A 180 -12.82 -1.61 2.12
N LYS A 181 -11.76 -1.04 2.69
CA LYS A 181 -10.42 -1.63 2.63
C LYS A 181 -10.33 -2.99 3.31
N LYS A 182 -11.05 -3.20 4.42
CA LYS A 182 -11.18 -4.52 5.07
C LYS A 182 -11.85 -5.53 4.12
N ALA A 183 -12.95 -5.15 3.48
CA ALA A 183 -13.63 -6.01 2.51
C ALA A 183 -12.76 -6.37 1.29
N ILE A 184 -11.99 -5.42 0.75
CA ILE A 184 -11.07 -5.67 -0.36
C ILE A 184 -9.88 -6.54 0.08
N ALA A 185 -9.35 -6.35 1.30
CA ALA A 185 -8.30 -7.19 1.85
C ALA A 185 -8.77 -8.64 2.06
N THR A 186 -9.96 -8.84 2.61
CA THR A 186 -10.57 -10.18 2.70
C THR A 186 -10.80 -10.80 1.33
N ALA A 187 -11.32 -10.04 0.37
CA ALA A 187 -11.46 -10.52 -1.02
C ALA A 187 -10.11 -10.93 -1.63
N THR A 188 -9.05 -10.19 -1.32
CA THR A 188 -7.70 -10.49 -1.78
C THR A 188 -7.18 -11.80 -1.17
N ILE A 189 -7.43 -12.08 0.11
CA ILE A 189 -7.09 -13.38 0.72
C ILE A 189 -7.86 -14.53 0.05
N ILE A 190 -9.17 -14.37 -0.19
CA ILE A 190 -9.97 -15.38 -0.90
C ILE A 190 -9.37 -15.62 -2.30
N ALA A 191 -9.00 -14.54 -3.01
CA ALA A 191 -8.40 -14.63 -4.33
C ALA A 191 -7.01 -15.29 -4.33
N GLN A 192 -6.19 -15.08 -3.28
CA GLN A 192 -4.94 -15.82 -3.10
C GLN A 192 -5.22 -17.32 -2.98
N LYS A 193 -6.17 -17.70 -2.13
CA LYS A 193 -6.51 -19.10 -1.83
C LYS A 193 -7.10 -19.84 -3.02
N LYS A 194 -7.90 -19.13 -3.83
CA LYS A 194 -8.41 -19.62 -5.11
C LYS A 194 -7.38 -19.53 -6.26
N HIS A 195 -6.13 -19.14 -5.97
CA HIS A 195 -5.06 -18.97 -6.97
C HIS A 195 -5.43 -18.05 -8.14
N LEU A 196 -6.28 -17.06 -7.88
CA LEU A 196 -6.72 -16.07 -8.88
C LEU A 196 -5.66 -14.99 -9.10
N LEU A 197 -4.78 -14.79 -8.13
CA LEU A 197 -3.67 -13.83 -8.18
C LEU A 197 -2.38 -14.48 -8.70
N PRO A 198 -1.48 -13.71 -9.33
CA PRO A 198 -0.16 -14.17 -9.74
C PRO A 198 0.60 -14.89 -8.62
N LYS A 199 1.35 -15.95 -8.96
CA LYS A 199 2.13 -16.79 -8.01
C LYS A 199 3.07 -16.05 -7.06
N LYS A 200 3.43 -14.81 -7.36
CA LYS A 200 4.31 -14.00 -6.48
C LYS A 200 3.53 -13.32 -5.35
N ILE A 201 2.20 -13.32 -5.40
CA ILE A 201 1.32 -12.64 -4.44
C ILE A 201 0.71 -13.63 -3.44
N VAL A 202 0.74 -14.94 -3.72
CA VAL A 202 -0.05 -15.96 -2.99
C VAL A 202 0.41 -16.25 -1.56
N ASP A 203 1.64 -15.90 -1.19
CA ASP A 203 2.24 -16.29 0.11
C ASP A 203 2.34 -15.11 1.10
N LYS A 204 1.59 -14.03 0.87
CA LYS A 204 1.63 -12.85 1.75
C LYS A 204 0.75 -13.05 2.97
N THR A 205 1.24 -12.62 4.13
CA THR A 205 0.48 -12.63 5.38
C THR A 205 -0.74 -11.70 5.31
N PRO A 206 -1.77 -11.91 6.15
CA PRO A 206 -2.95 -11.03 6.21
C PRO A 206 -2.60 -9.55 6.43
N ASP A 207 -1.65 -9.26 7.31
CA ASP A 207 -1.14 -7.90 7.55
C ASP A 207 -0.52 -7.27 6.28
N ALA A 208 0.35 -8.01 5.60
CA ALA A 208 0.98 -7.53 4.38
C ALA A 208 -0.05 -7.30 3.27
N VAL A 209 -1.07 -8.16 3.17
CA VAL A 209 -2.19 -7.98 2.23
C VAL A 209 -2.98 -6.73 2.57
N ALA A 210 -3.33 -6.51 3.84
CA ALA A 210 -4.02 -5.30 4.28
C ALA A 210 -3.25 -4.02 3.91
N MET A 211 -1.93 -4.00 4.13
CA MET A 211 -1.07 -2.86 3.79
C MET A 211 -0.98 -2.62 2.27
N ILE A 212 -0.87 -3.69 1.47
CA ILE A 212 -0.84 -3.61 0.01
C ILE A 212 -2.18 -3.12 -0.55
N VAL A 213 -3.29 -3.59 0.03
CA VAL A 213 -4.64 -3.15 -0.34
C VAL A 213 -4.86 -1.70 0.03
N ASP A 214 -4.50 -1.27 1.24
CA ASP A 214 -4.61 0.14 1.65
C ASP A 214 -3.83 1.03 0.66
N ARG A 215 -2.59 0.66 0.33
CA ARG A 215 -1.77 1.40 -0.63
C ARG A 215 -2.42 1.46 -2.02
N GLY A 216 -2.85 0.32 -2.57
CA GLY A 216 -3.37 0.23 -3.92
C GLY A 216 -4.70 0.96 -4.11
N VAL A 217 -5.65 0.70 -3.20
CA VAL A 217 -7.00 1.27 -3.25
C VAL A 217 -6.99 2.76 -2.92
N SER A 218 -6.18 3.20 -1.95
CA SER A 218 -6.04 4.63 -1.64
C SER A 218 -5.41 5.39 -2.80
N ALA A 219 -4.39 4.83 -3.46
CA ALA A 219 -3.78 5.47 -4.64
C ALA A 219 -4.78 5.63 -5.79
N ALA A 220 -5.64 4.62 -6.02
CA ALA A 220 -6.72 4.73 -7.00
C ALA A 220 -7.72 5.85 -6.62
N LYS A 221 -8.10 5.94 -5.35
CA LYS A 221 -9.03 6.99 -4.88
C LYS A 221 -8.41 8.38 -4.97
N VAL A 222 -7.15 8.53 -4.60
CA VAL A 222 -6.38 9.77 -4.79
C VAL A 222 -6.37 10.20 -6.25
N ALA A 223 -6.11 9.28 -7.19
CA ALA A 223 -6.17 9.57 -8.62
C ALA A 223 -7.57 10.04 -9.06
N TYR A 224 -8.63 9.36 -8.62
CA TYR A 224 -10.00 9.80 -8.88
C TYR A 224 -10.27 11.23 -8.35
N LYS A 225 -9.77 11.56 -7.15
CA LYS A 225 -9.91 12.88 -6.53
C LYS A 225 -9.10 13.96 -7.23
N VAL A 226 -7.99 13.60 -7.87
CA VAL A 226 -7.26 14.51 -8.77
C VAL A 226 -8.05 14.80 -10.04
N GLU A 227 -8.70 13.80 -10.63
CA GLU A 227 -9.44 14.01 -11.86
C GLU A 227 -10.72 14.84 -11.65
N THR A 228 -11.42 14.61 -10.54
CA THR A 228 -12.61 15.39 -10.15
C THR A 228 -12.29 16.82 -9.69
N GLY A 229 -11.01 17.15 -9.49
CA GLY A 229 -10.57 18.46 -9.02
C GLY A 229 -10.71 18.66 -7.51
N GLU A 230 -11.07 17.62 -6.76
CA GLU A 230 -11.15 17.65 -5.29
C GLU A 230 -9.76 17.67 -4.62
N LEU A 231 -8.71 17.23 -5.34
CA LEU A 231 -7.33 17.21 -4.86
C LEU A 231 -6.36 17.69 -5.94
N SER A 232 -5.37 18.52 -5.59
CA SER A 232 -4.35 18.90 -6.56
C SER A 232 -3.37 17.74 -6.84
N PRO A 233 -2.75 17.67 -8.03
CA PRO A 233 -1.76 16.64 -8.31
C PRO A 233 -0.54 16.64 -7.35
N LEU A 234 -0.13 17.79 -6.82
CA LEU A 234 0.98 17.88 -5.87
C LEU A 234 0.55 17.43 -4.47
N ASP A 235 -0.64 17.81 -4.02
CA ASP A 235 -1.21 17.33 -2.75
C ASP A 235 -1.43 15.81 -2.79
N ALA A 236 -1.79 15.26 -3.96
CA ALA A 236 -1.88 13.82 -4.18
C ALA A 236 -0.54 13.09 -3.96
N VAL A 237 0.57 13.68 -4.43
CA VAL A 237 1.91 13.14 -4.20
C VAL A 237 2.24 13.17 -2.71
N GLU A 238 2.05 14.30 -2.04
CA GLU A 238 2.34 14.43 -0.60
C GLU A 238 1.44 13.53 0.27
N TYR A 239 0.15 13.43 -0.06
CA TYR A 239 -0.80 12.53 0.60
C TYR A 239 -0.34 11.08 0.49
N THR A 240 0.09 10.65 -0.71
CA THR A 240 0.52 9.27 -0.93
C THR A 240 1.83 8.97 -0.20
N ILE A 241 2.74 9.95 -0.10
CA ILE A 241 3.97 9.82 0.70
C ILE A 241 3.64 9.73 2.19
N ASP A 242 2.76 10.58 2.72
CA ASP A 242 2.27 10.52 4.10
C ASP A 242 1.72 9.12 4.41
N ARG A 243 0.84 8.61 3.54
CA ARG A 243 0.21 7.29 3.72
C ARG A 243 1.24 6.17 3.72
N ASN A 244 2.21 6.21 2.81
CA ASN A 244 3.27 5.20 2.75
C ASN A 244 4.24 5.27 3.94
N VAL A 245 4.48 6.44 4.53
CA VAL A 245 5.25 6.57 5.78
C VAL A 245 4.50 5.93 6.95
N VAL A 246 3.18 6.11 7.01
CA VAL A 246 2.34 5.44 8.02
C VAL A 246 2.32 3.92 7.83
N ILE A 247 2.31 3.44 6.58
CA ILE A 247 2.41 2.01 6.29
C ILE A 247 3.79 1.47 6.73
N LEU A 248 4.88 2.21 6.52
CA LEU A 248 6.20 1.82 7.02
C LEU A 248 6.19 1.67 8.55
N ASP A 249 5.65 2.66 9.27
CA ASP A 249 5.48 2.58 10.72
C ASP A 249 4.66 1.35 11.14
N SER A 250 3.61 1.04 10.38
CA SER A 250 2.75 -0.12 10.61
C SER A 250 3.50 -1.44 10.39
N VAL A 251 4.31 -1.54 9.33
CA VAL A 251 5.17 -2.71 9.09
C VAL A 251 6.14 -2.91 10.25
N ILE A 252 6.80 -1.85 10.68
CA ILE A 252 7.76 -1.87 11.79
C ILE A 252 7.03 -2.32 13.06
N THR A 253 6.06 -1.53 13.54
CA THR A 253 5.37 -1.75 14.82
C THR A 253 4.69 -3.12 14.90
N LYS A 254 3.93 -3.53 13.88
CA LYS A 254 3.22 -4.82 13.92
C LYS A 254 4.19 -6.00 13.93
N THR A 255 5.28 -5.91 13.17
CA THR A 255 6.29 -6.98 13.14
C THR A 255 7.09 -7.03 14.43
N THR A 256 7.46 -5.88 15.00
CA THR A 256 8.19 -5.81 16.27
C THR A 256 7.34 -6.37 17.43
N THR A 257 6.07 -5.97 17.53
CA THR A 257 5.13 -6.45 18.56
C THR A 257 4.89 -7.96 18.46
N ARG A 258 4.75 -8.51 17.25
CA ARG A 258 4.46 -9.93 17.06
C ARG A 258 5.63 -10.85 17.43
N LEU A 259 6.87 -10.39 17.29
CA LEU A 259 8.07 -11.23 17.39
C LEU A 259 8.90 -11.02 18.67
N GLY A 260 8.54 -10.05 19.51
CA GLY A 260 9.06 -9.97 20.88
C GLY A 260 10.58 -9.73 21.01
N GLY A 261 11.20 -8.93 20.14
CA GLY A 261 12.55 -8.38 20.33
C GLY A 261 13.64 -8.85 19.33
N VAL A 262 13.54 -10.06 18.77
CA VAL A 262 14.48 -10.58 17.73
C VAL A 262 13.90 -10.40 16.32
N ILE A 263 14.13 -9.23 15.72
CA ILE A 263 13.18 -8.73 14.69
C ILE A 263 13.78 -8.11 13.43
N GLY A 264 15.10 -7.86 13.36
CA GLY A 264 15.70 -7.11 12.25
C GLY A 264 15.33 -7.71 10.89
N GLY A 265 15.76 -8.95 10.64
CA GLY A 265 15.48 -9.63 9.36
C GLY A 265 13.99 -9.83 9.06
N ALA A 266 13.15 -10.01 10.10
CA ALA A 266 11.72 -10.16 9.92
C ALA A 266 11.03 -8.84 9.51
N VAL A 267 11.42 -7.71 10.12
CA VAL A 267 10.98 -6.37 9.71
C VAL A 267 11.45 -6.09 8.29
N GLY A 268 12.70 -6.42 7.97
CA GLY A 268 13.23 -6.28 6.62
C GLY A 268 12.42 -7.06 5.57
N ALA A 269 12.11 -8.33 5.85
CA ALA A 269 11.26 -9.16 4.99
C ALA A 269 9.84 -8.60 4.84
N ALA A 270 9.24 -8.08 5.92
CA ALA A 270 7.93 -7.46 5.87
C ALA A 270 7.92 -6.17 5.03
N ILE A 271 8.96 -5.33 5.15
CA ILE A 271 9.17 -4.15 4.32
C ILE A 271 9.28 -4.55 2.85
N GLY A 272 10.15 -5.52 2.53
CA GLY A 272 10.30 -6.02 1.17
C GLY A 272 9.01 -6.59 0.58
N SER A 273 8.17 -7.21 1.41
CA SER A 273 6.86 -7.73 0.99
C SER A 273 5.90 -6.61 0.55
N VAL A 274 5.89 -5.47 1.24
CA VAL A 274 4.96 -4.37 0.96
C VAL A 274 5.54 -3.38 -0.06
N PHE A 275 6.78 -2.96 0.14
CA PHE A 275 7.44 -1.91 -0.62
C PHE A 275 8.28 -2.42 -1.78
N GLY A 276 8.62 -3.71 -1.82
CA GLY A 276 9.34 -4.32 -2.94
C GLY A 276 8.49 -4.42 -4.21
N LYS A 277 9.13 -4.83 -5.30
CA LYS A 277 8.50 -4.84 -6.64
C LYS A 277 7.18 -5.61 -6.69
N VAL A 278 7.13 -6.75 -5.99
CA VAL A 278 5.94 -7.60 -5.94
C VAL A 278 4.80 -6.93 -5.17
N GLY A 279 5.08 -6.30 -4.03
CA GLY A 279 4.06 -5.60 -3.23
C GLY A 279 3.48 -4.39 -3.95
N VAL A 280 4.34 -3.57 -4.55
CA VAL A 280 3.92 -2.41 -5.35
C VAL A 280 3.09 -2.84 -6.57
N GLY A 281 3.55 -3.86 -7.30
CA GLY A 281 2.79 -4.40 -8.44
C GLY A 281 1.44 -4.99 -8.03
N ALA A 282 1.37 -5.68 -6.89
CA ALA A 282 0.13 -6.23 -6.35
C ALA A 282 -0.87 -5.11 -5.99
N GLY A 283 -0.42 -4.07 -5.30
CA GLY A 283 -1.27 -2.92 -4.95
C GLY A 283 -1.81 -2.22 -6.20
N ALA A 284 -0.97 -2.02 -7.21
CA ALA A 284 -1.40 -1.45 -8.50
C ALA A 284 -2.46 -2.31 -9.21
N ALA A 285 -2.27 -3.64 -9.22
CA ALA A 285 -3.24 -4.56 -9.82
C ALA A 285 -4.57 -4.54 -9.07
N ILE A 286 -4.56 -4.57 -7.74
CA ILE A 286 -5.77 -4.49 -6.90
C ILE A 286 -6.50 -3.17 -7.17
N GLY A 287 -5.79 -2.04 -7.11
CA GLY A 287 -6.38 -0.72 -7.38
C GLY A 287 -6.98 -0.63 -8.79
N THR A 288 -6.36 -1.28 -9.77
CA THR A 288 -6.88 -1.38 -11.15
C THR A 288 -8.18 -2.19 -11.21
N VAL A 289 -8.22 -3.37 -10.59
CA VAL A 289 -9.43 -4.22 -10.59
C VAL A 289 -10.57 -3.52 -9.88
N VAL A 290 -10.31 -2.92 -8.70
CA VAL A 290 -11.29 -2.12 -7.96
C VAL A 290 -11.77 -0.94 -8.80
N GLY A 291 -10.85 -0.22 -9.45
CA GLY A 291 -11.20 0.87 -10.36
C GLY A 291 -12.06 0.43 -11.55
N LYS A 292 -11.82 -0.74 -12.14
CA LYS A 292 -12.69 -1.28 -13.21
C LYS A 292 -14.08 -1.64 -12.70
N ALA A 293 -14.16 -2.25 -11.52
CA ALA A 293 -15.42 -2.68 -10.92
C ALA A 293 -16.29 -1.51 -10.42
N SER A 294 -15.74 -0.30 -10.35
CA SER A 294 -16.48 0.93 -10.04
C SER A 294 -17.33 1.48 -11.19
N GLY A 295 -17.23 0.89 -12.39
CA GLY A 295 -17.93 1.34 -13.59
C GLY A 295 -17.09 2.24 -14.49
N TYR A 296 -17.58 2.47 -15.72
CA TYR A 296 -16.82 3.14 -16.78
C TYR A 296 -16.36 4.55 -16.40
N SER A 297 -17.26 5.38 -15.85
CA SER A 297 -16.99 6.78 -15.54
C SER A 297 -15.90 6.92 -14.47
N VAL A 298 -16.03 6.20 -13.36
CA VAL A 298 -15.05 6.24 -12.26
C VAL A 298 -13.72 5.63 -12.69
N GLY A 299 -13.74 4.48 -13.38
CA GLY A 299 -12.54 3.88 -13.94
C GLY A 299 -11.78 4.83 -14.86
N ARG A 300 -12.49 5.55 -15.75
CA ARG A 300 -11.88 6.56 -16.65
C ARG A 300 -11.24 7.68 -15.84
N PHE A 301 -11.90 8.15 -14.80
CA PHE A 301 -11.38 9.23 -13.98
C PHE A 301 -10.12 8.82 -13.22
N ILE A 302 -10.08 7.60 -12.70
CA ILE A 302 -8.86 7.04 -12.11
C ILE A 302 -7.74 7.03 -13.15
N GLY A 303 -8.01 6.56 -14.38
CA GLY A 303 -7.01 6.49 -15.45
C GLY A 303 -6.43 7.85 -15.83
N GLU A 304 -7.25 8.89 -15.97
CA GLU A 304 -6.77 10.25 -16.25
C GLU A 304 -6.08 10.90 -15.05
N GLY A 305 -6.61 10.68 -13.85
CA GLY A 305 -6.01 11.11 -12.59
C GLY A 305 -4.61 10.55 -12.37
N VAL A 306 -4.40 9.27 -12.68
CA VAL A 306 -3.08 8.63 -12.65
C VAL A 306 -2.07 9.37 -13.53
N LYS A 307 -2.45 9.76 -14.75
CA LYS A 307 -1.55 10.52 -15.66
C LYS A 307 -1.21 11.90 -15.10
N LYS A 308 -2.18 12.58 -14.49
CA LYS A 308 -1.98 13.88 -13.83
C LYS A 308 -1.01 13.75 -12.65
N VAL A 309 -1.20 12.75 -11.80
CA VAL A 309 -0.28 12.45 -10.69
C VAL A 309 1.11 12.10 -11.21
N ALA A 310 1.22 11.23 -12.22
CA ALA A 310 2.50 10.86 -12.83
C ALA A 310 3.24 12.09 -13.41
N THR A 311 2.50 13.06 -13.93
CA THR A 311 3.07 14.33 -14.40
C THR A 311 3.57 15.20 -13.26
N ALA A 312 2.86 15.27 -12.14
CA ALA A 312 3.37 15.92 -10.93
C ALA A 312 4.64 15.23 -10.40
N VAL A 313 4.66 13.89 -10.40
CA VAL A 313 5.85 13.10 -10.04
C VAL A 313 7.06 13.46 -10.91
N LYS A 314 6.89 13.64 -12.23
CA LYS A 314 7.98 14.12 -13.13
C LYS A 314 8.61 15.41 -12.64
N SER A 315 7.77 16.38 -12.25
CA SER A 315 8.25 17.69 -11.79
C SER A 315 9.01 17.62 -10.46
N VAL A 316 8.63 16.70 -9.57
CA VAL A 316 9.26 16.53 -8.25
C VAL A 316 10.55 15.70 -8.33
N ALA A 317 10.68 14.81 -9.32
CA ALA A 317 11.62 13.69 -9.25
C ALA A 317 12.43 13.42 -10.54
N SER A 318 12.78 14.45 -11.31
CA SER A 318 13.36 14.32 -12.67
C SER A 318 14.44 13.24 -12.86
N LYS A 319 15.33 13.02 -11.86
CA LYS A 319 16.33 11.93 -11.88
C LYS A 319 15.72 10.52 -11.71
N ALA A 320 14.81 10.34 -10.75
CA ALA A 320 14.14 9.05 -10.54
C ALA A 320 13.19 8.71 -11.71
N TRP A 321 12.54 9.72 -12.28
CA TRP A 321 11.60 9.56 -13.39
C TRP A 321 12.27 9.01 -14.67
N ASN A 322 13.37 9.63 -15.11
CA ASN A 322 13.98 9.32 -16.42
C ASN A 322 14.46 7.86 -16.54
N THR A 323 14.93 7.27 -15.44
CA THR A 323 15.41 5.89 -15.44
C THR A 323 14.28 4.88 -15.16
N ALA A 324 13.31 5.20 -14.31
CA ALA A 324 12.15 4.34 -14.05
C ALA A 324 11.32 4.05 -15.30
N LYS A 325 11.24 5.01 -16.23
CA LYS A 325 10.62 4.83 -17.55
C LYS A 325 11.22 3.66 -18.36
N SER A 326 12.51 3.35 -18.17
CA SER A 326 13.18 2.24 -18.87
C SER A 326 12.87 0.85 -18.27
N VAL A 327 12.42 0.81 -17.01
CA VAL A 327 12.17 -0.44 -16.25
C VAL A 327 10.69 -0.81 -16.25
N GLY A 328 9.77 0.17 -16.25
CA GLY A 328 8.32 -0.07 -16.24
C GLY A 328 7.83 -1.03 -17.34
N SER A 329 8.43 -0.98 -18.53
CA SER A 329 8.12 -1.90 -19.65
C SER A 329 8.42 -3.37 -19.35
N LYS A 330 9.43 -3.66 -18.52
CA LYS A 330 9.80 -5.02 -18.09
C LYS A 330 9.00 -5.53 -16.89
N ILE A 331 8.34 -4.64 -16.14
CA ILE A 331 7.53 -5.02 -14.97
C ILE A 331 6.14 -5.45 -15.42
N LEU A 332 5.56 -4.72 -16.38
CA LEU A 332 4.28 -5.09 -17.00
C LEU A 332 4.32 -6.49 -17.61
N SER A 333 5.47 -6.94 -18.12
CA SER A 333 5.62 -8.30 -18.68
C SER A 333 5.68 -9.42 -17.63
N LEU A 334 5.93 -9.12 -16.36
CA LEU A 334 5.87 -10.11 -15.26
C LEU A 334 4.43 -10.31 -14.75
N PHE A 335 3.57 -9.37 -15.08
CA PHE A 335 2.13 -9.44 -14.88
C PHE A 335 1.39 -9.60 -16.22
N SER A 336 2.07 -9.90 -17.34
CA SER A 336 1.45 -10.45 -18.56
C SER A 336 1.42 -11.97 -18.54
#